data_AF-A0A1X2AV78-F1
#
_entry.id   AF-A0A1X2AV78-F1
#
_cell.length_a   1.000
_cell.length_b   1.000
_cell.length_c   1.000
_cell.angle_alpha   90.00
_cell.angle_beta   90.00
_cell.angle_gamma   90.00
#
_symmetry.space_group_name_H-M   'P 1'
#
loop_
_entity.id
_entity.type
_entity.pdbx_description
1 polymer ?
#
loop_
_entity_poly.entity_id
_entity_poly.type
_entity_poly.pdbx_seq_one_letter_code
_entity_poly.pdbx_strand_id
1 'polypeptide(L)'
;MHYWRRSFWALVGVAILGFGSAVLRVAQVGVDPYTAANIGISNTIGLDLGTYQLISNAVLLIPVFFFGRVYIGIGSIINMVMTGYFIQWFSALLGPLVPADPGRVLQTAMFLVGITLFAAGASMYMTAALGNAPYDAIAPIIVDHTRLPYRVVRVAQDLAFVGLALAFHGQVGVGTVMTAFFAGPLIDFFTEKVNKPLMKKDLAALEAFQQRVKTTRWHF
;
A
#
# COMPACT_ATOMS: atom_id res chain seq x y z
N MET A 1 -0.18 -1.17 26.01
CA MET A 1 -1.44 -1.56 25.33
C MET A 1 -1.62 -0.94 23.93
N HIS A 2 -1.36 0.36 23.71
CA HIS A 2 -1.70 1.03 22.42
C HIS A 2 -0.93 0.56 21.18
N TYR A 3 0.34 0.15 21.32
CA TYR A 3 1.12 -0.41 20.21
C TYR A 3 0.48 -1.67 19.62
N TRP A 4 0.01 -2.59 20.47
CA TRP A 4 -0.66 -3.83 20.05
C TRP A 4 -1.97 -3.58 19.29
N ARG A 5 -2.79 -2.62 19.76
CA ARG A 5 -4.04 -2.26 19.07
C ARG A 5 -3.77 -1.65 17.70
N ARG A 6 -2.72 -0.84 17.56
CA ARG A 6 -2.32 -0.28 16.27
C ARG A 6 -1.73 -1.30 15.33
N SER A 7 -0.93 -2.24 15.83
CA SER A 7 -0.41 -3.33 15.01
C SER A 7 -1.55 -4.20 14.51
N PHE A 8 -2.57 -4.46 15.35
CA PHE A 8 -3.79 -5.13 14.94
C PHE A 8 -4.52 -4.37 13.84
N TRP A 9 -4.72 -3.05 13.99
CA TRP A 9 -5.35 -2.25 12.95
C TRP A 9 -4.53 -2.18 11.65
N ALA A 10 -3.20 -2.15 11.74
CA ALA A 10 -2.32 -2.22 10.57
C ALA A 10 -2.45 -3.57 9.86
N LEU A 11 -2.51 -4.68 10.59
CA LEU A 11 -2.74 -6.02 10.04
C LEU A 11 -4.09 -6.12 9.33
N VAL A 12 -5.16 -5.64 9.98
CA VAL A 12 -6.51 -5.61 9.39
C VAL A 12 -6.52 -4.72 8.15
N GLY A 13 -5.90 -3.55 8.20
CA GLY A 13 -5.78 -2.65 7.06
C GLY A 13 -5.04 -3.28 5.88
N VAL A 14 -3.93 -3.96 6.14
CA VAL A 14 -3.14 -4.69 5.13
C VAL A 14 -3.93 -5.87 4.55
N ALA A 15 -4.72 -6.58 5.36
CA ALA A 15 -5.60 -7.65 4.86
C ALA A 15 -6.71 -7.10 3.95
N ILE A 16 -7.37 -6.00 4.36
CA ILE A 16 -8.41 -5.34 3.55
C ILE A 16 -7.81 -4.79 2.24
N LEU A 17 -6.64 -4.16 2.31
CA LEU A 17 -5.89 -3.68 1.14
C LEU A 17 -5.60 -4.84 0.20
N GLY A 18 -5.01 -5.93 0.72
CA GLY A 18 -4.65 -7.10 -0.06
C GLY A 18 -5.88 -7.77 -0.70
N PHE A 19 -7.02 -7.80 0.00
CA PHE A 19 -8.28 -8.27 -0.56
C PHE A 19 -8.80 -7.36 -1.67
N GLY A 20 -8.75 -6.03 -1.50
CA GLY A 20 -9.10 -5.07 -2.56
C GLY A 20 -8.23 -5.24 -3.81
N SER A 21 -6.91 -5.33 -3.63
CA SER A 21 -5.97 -5.60 -4.73
C SER A 21 -6.20 -6.98 -5.39
N ALA A 22 -6.58 -8.00 -4.62
CA ALA A 22 -6.93 -9.31 -5.16
C ALA A 22 -8.21 -9.27 -6.02
N VAL A 23 -9.23 -8.52 -5.59
CA VAL A 23 -10.45 -8.30 -6.40
C VAL A 23 -10.09 -7.62 -7.71
N LEU A 24 -9.25 -6.57 -7.68
CA LEU A 24 -8.77 -5.88 -8.89
C LEU A 24 -7.97 -6.81 -9.81
N ARG A 25 -7.13 -7.67 -9.22
CA ARG A 25 -6.33 -8.66 -9.94
C ARG A 25 -7.23 -9.67 -10.67
N VAL A 26 -8.17 -10.28 -9.98
CA VAL A 26 -9.05 -11.30 -10.57
C VAL A 26 -10.06 -10.68 -11.55
N ALA A 27 -10.44 -9.42 -11.35
CA ALA A 27 -11.30 -8.69 -12.29
C ALA A 27 -10.63 -8.35 -13.63
N GLN A 28 -9.31 -8.57 -13.80
CA GLN A 28 -8.58 -8.29 -15.03
C GLN A 28 -8.59 -6.80 -15.49
N VAL A 29 -9.00 -5.88 -14.61
CA VAL A 29 -9.11 -4.44 -14.91
C VAL A 29 -7.79 -3.69 -14.77
N GLY A 30 -6.80 -4.29 -14.11
CA GLY A 30 -5.53 -3.66 -13.75
C GLY A 30 -5.44 -3.38 -12.25
N VAL A 31 -4.24 -3.55 -11.70
CA VAL A 31 -3.94 -3.32 -10.28
C VAL A 31 -3.08 -2.05 -10.11
N ASP A 32 -2.71 -1.69 -8.88
CA ASP A 32 -1.81 -0.56 -8.66
C ASP A 32 -0.43 -0.75 -9.35
N PRO A 33 0.27 0.34 -9.73
CA PRO A 33 1.52 0.28 -10.49
C PRO A 33 2.58 -0.65 -9.89
N TYR A 34 2.75 -0.62 -8.57
CA TYR A 34 3.76 -1.42 -7.88
C TYR A 34 3.42 -2.91 -7.95
N THR A 35 2.19 -3.29 -7.60
CA THR A 35 1.74 -4.67 -7.69
C THR A 35 1.72 -5.15 -9.15
N ALA A 36 1.36 -4.30 -10.12
CA ALA A 36 1.38 -4.65 -11.54
C ALA A 36 2.80 -5.01 -12.01
N ALA A 37 3.80 -4.21 -11.63
CA ALA A 37 5.20 -4.47 -11.94
C ALA A 37 5.68 -5.76 -11.27
N ASN A 38 5.36 -5.95 -9.99
CA ASN A 38 5.73 -7.16 -9.27
C ASN A 38 5.09 -8.42 -9.87
N ILE A 39 3.82 -8.37 -10.31
CA ILE A 39 3.16 -9.48 -11.00
C ILE A 39 3.86 -9.81 -12.32
N GLY A 40 4.18 -8.80 -13.13
CA GLY A 40 4.87 -9.01 -14.41
C GLY A 40 6.23 -9.67 -14.24
N ILE A 41 7.04 -9.13 -13.34
CA ILE A 41 8.38 -9.66 -13.09
C ILE A 41 8.32 -11.03 -12.41
N SER A 42 7.42 -11.24 -11.44
CA SER A 42 7.27 -12.54 -10.78
C SER A 42 6.88 -13.64 -11.78
N ASN A 43 5.97 -13.35 -12.70
CA ASN A 43 5.56 -14.28 -13.75
C ASN A 43 6.71 -14.59 -14.73
N THR A 44 7.57 -13.60 -15.02
CA THR A 44 8.71 -13.78 -15.93
C THR A 44 9.81 -14.64 -15.30
N ILE A 45 10.05 -14.50 -14.00
CA ILE A 45 11.08 -15.24 -13.26
C ILE A 45 10.56 -16.61 -12.76
N GLY A 46 9.25 -16.83 -12.80
CA GLY A 46 8.61 -18.05 -12.27
C GLY A 46 8.56 -18.09 -10.75
N LEU A 47 8.50 -16.92 -10.10
CA LEU A 47 8.37 -16.78 -8.66
C LEU A 47 6.93 -16.43 -8.27
N ASP A 48 6.55 -16.85 -7.07
CA ASP A 48 5.30 -16.42 -6.45
C ASP A 48 5.29 -14.91 -6.21
N LEU A 49 4.11 -14.28 -6.41
CA LEU A 49 3.94 -12.84 -6.19
C LEU A 49 4.36 -12.42 -4.78
N GLY A 50 3.94 -13.18 -3.76
CA GLY A 50 4.28 -12.85 -2.36
C GLY A 50 5.79 -12.84 -2.12
N THR A 51 6.48 -13.86 -2.61
CA THR A 51 7.94 -13.99 -2.46
C THR A 51 8.69 -12.92 -3.24
N TYR A 52 8.28 -12.65 -4.49
CA TYR A 52 8.91 -11.61 -5.30
C TYR A 52 8.69 -10.21 -4.71
N GLN A 53 7.46 -9.90 -4.28
CA GLN A 53 7.14 -8.61 -3.65
C GLN A 53 7.90 -8.41 -2.34
N LEU A 54 8.13 -9.48 -1.56
CA LEU A 54 9.00 -9.43 -0.38
C LEU A 54 10.45 -9.07 -0.76
N ILE A 55 11.01 -9.71 -1.78
CA ILE A 55 12.37 -9.42 -2.28
C ILE A 55 12.44 -7.97 -2.81
N SER A 56 11.48 -7.56 -3.62
CA SER A 56 11.37 -6.21 -4.18
C SER A 56 11.34 -5.15 -3.08
N ASN A 57 10.49 -5.33 -2.06
CA ASN A 57 10.46 -4.44 -0.91
C ASN A 57 11.76 -4.47 -0.08
N ALA A 58 12.41 -5.63 0.06
CA ALA A 58 13.70 -5.72 0.75
C ALA A 58 14.79 -4.93 0.02
N VAL A 59 14.79 -4.95 -1.32
CA VAL A 59 15.67 -4.12 -2.16
C VAL A 59 15.34 -2.64 -1.97
N LEU A 60 14.05 -2.26 -1.99
CA LEU A 60 13.61 -0.88 -1.75
C LEU A 60 13.91 -0.41 -0.32
N LEU A 61 14.01 -1.33 0.65
CA LEU A 61 14.35 -1.01 2.03
C LEU A 61 15.80 -0.55 2.16
N ILE A 62 16.71 -0.96 1.27
CA ILE A 62 18.13 -0.52 1.29
C ILE A 62 18.24 1.01 1.22
N PRO A 63 17.77 1.70 0.16
CA PRO A 63 17.85 3.16 0.10
C PRO A 63 17.02 3.83 1.20
N VAL A 64 15.86 3.28 1.56
CA VAL A 64 15.03 3.81 2.66
C VAL A 64 15.78 3.76 4.00
N PHE A 65 16.59 2.73 4.22
CA PHE A 65 17.41 2.59 5.41
C PHE A 65 18.58 3.58 5.46
N PHE A 66 19.07 4.07 4.32
CA PHE A 66 20.11 5.12 4.31
C PHE A 66 19.52 6.52 4.41
N PHE A 67 18.45 6.81 3.66
CA PHE A 67 17.93 8.17 3.48
C PHE A 67 16.68 8.49 4.30
N GLY A 68 16.02 7.50 4.89
CA GLY A 68 14.68 7.66 5.46
C GLY A 68 14.37 6.73 6.63
N ARG A 69 15.34 6.44 7.50
CA ARG A 69 15.15 5.56 8.68
C ARG A 69 13.95 5.94 9.55
N VAL A 70 13.57 7.21 9.55
CA VAL A 70 12.39 7.75 10.27
C VAL A 70 11.08 7.11 9.80
N TYR A 71 11.01 6.64 8.55
CA TYR A 71 9.81 6.02 7.98
C TYR A 71 9.71 4.51 8.23
N ILE A 72 10.75 3.88 8.79
CA ILE A 72 10.79 2.45 9.05
C ILE A 72 10.23 2.16 10.44
N GLY A 73 9.23 1.27 10.51
CA GLY A 73 8.72 0.75 11.78
C GLY A 73 8.13 -0.65 11.64
N ILE A 74 7.49 -1.14 12.70
CA ILE A 74 6.87 -2.48 12.73
C ILE A 74 5.78 -2.59 11.65
N GLY A 75 5.04 -1.51 11.39
CA GLY A 75 4.02 -1.45 10.33
C GLY A 75 4.62 -1.59 8.93
N SER A 76 5.83 -1.08 8.71
CA SER A 76 6.57 -1.25 7.45
C SER A 76 6.85 -2.72 7.17
N ILE A 77 7.31 -3.47 8.17
CA ILE A 77 7.60 -4.91 8.05
C ILE A 77 6.32 -5.70 7.81
N ILE A 78 5.26 -5.42 8.59
CA ILE A 78 3.96 -6.06 8.43
C ILE A 78 3.45 -5.88 7.01
N ASN A 79 3.42 -4.66 6.50
CA ASN A 79 2.93 -4.37 5.15
C ASN A 79 3.84 -5.00 4.08
N MET A 80 5.15 -4.78 4.19
CA MET A 80 6.15 -5.32 3.26
C MET A 80 6.05 -6.83 3.06
N VAL A 81 5.84 -7.57 4.15
CA VAL A 81 5.75 -9.04 4.11
C VAL A 81 4.34 -9.47 3.73
N MET A 82 3.31 -8.99 4.45
CA MET A 82 1.98 -9.58 4.37
C MET A 82 1.19 -9.17 3.11
N THR A 83 1.43 -7.98 2.56
CA THR A 83 0.62 -7.47 1.44
C THR A 83 0.69 -8.40 0.23
N GLY A 84 1.89 -8.82 -0.19
CA GLY A 84 2.04 -9.71 -1.33
C GLY A 84 1.41 -11.10 -1.10
N TYR A 85 1.59 -11.67 0.09
CA TYR A 85 0.97 -12.95 0.45
C TYR A 85 -0.54 -12.88 0.55
N PHE A 86 -1.12 -11.80 1.10
CA PHE A 86 -2.57 -11.61 1.13
C PHE A 86 -3.14 -11.46 -0.27
N ILE A 87 -2.51 -10.66 -1.14
CA ILE A 87 -2.95 -10.53 -2.54
C ILE A 87 -2.93 -11.91 -3.19
N GLN A 88 -1.85 -12.68 -3.03
CA GLN A 88 -1.73 -14.02 -3.60
C GLN A 88 -2.82 -14.96 -3.07
N TRP A 89 -3.01 -15.00 -1.74
CA TRP A 89 -3.96 -15.90 -1.09
C TRP A 89 -5.41 -15.56 -1.44
N PHE A 90 -5.81 -14.29 -1.33
CA PHE A 90 -7.16 -13.84 -1.70
C PHE A 90 -7.42 -14.00 -3.20
N SER A 91 -6.42 -13.77 -4.06
CA SER A 91 -6.59 -13.98 -5.50
C SER A 91 -6.78 -15.45 -5.83
N ALA A 92 -6.10 -16.36 -5.13
CA ALA A 92 -6.29 -17.80 -5.28
C ALA A 92 -7.68 -18.26 -4.80
N LEU A 93 -8.23 -17.62 -3.76
CA LEU A 93 -9.59 -17.89 -3.29
C LEU A 93 -10.67 -17.35 -4.24
N LEU A 94 -10.47 -16.14 -4.78
CA LEU A 94 -11.41 -15.47 -5.67
C LEU A 94 -11.36 -16.00 -7.10
N GLY A 95 -10.20 -16.46 -7.57
CA GLY A 95 -9.98 -16.94 -8.94
C GLY A 95 -11.01 -17.97 -9.41
N PRO A 96 -11.29 -19.04 -8.65
CA PRO A 96 -12.30 -20.04 -9.03
C PRO A 96 -13.76 -19.51 -9.03
N LEU A 97 -14.03 -18.42 -8.33
CA LEU A 97 -15.38 -17.84 -8.19
C LEU A 97 -15.70 -16.84 -9.31
N VAL A 98 -14.68 -16.33 -9.99
CA VAL A 98 -14.83 -15.30 -11.02
C VAL A 98 -14.63 -15.95 -12.39
N PRO A 99 -15.52 -15.70 -13.38
CA PRO A 99 -15.34 -16.19 -14.73
C PRO A 99 -14.00 -15.74 -15.33
N ALA A 100 -13.39 -16.59 -16.16
CA ALA A 100 -12.10 -16.29 -16.80
C ALA A 100 -12.13 -15.02 -17.67
N ASP A 101 -13.29 -14.73 -18.27
CA ASP A 101 -13.59 -13.47 -18.95
C ASP A 101 -14.79 -12.80 -18.24
N PRO A 102 -14.53 -12.02 -17.17
CA PRO A 102 -15.60 -11.27 -16.53
C PRO A 102 -16.09 -10.20 -17.52
N GLY A 103 -17.36 -10.26 -17.90
CA GLY A 103 -17.94 -9.23 -18.77
C GLY A 103 -17.77 -7.82 -18.19
N ARG A 104 -17.80 -6.79 -19.04
CA ARG A 104 -17.50 -5.38 -18.67
C ARG A 104 -18.28 -4.86 -17.46
N VAL A 105 -19.52 -5.30 -17.28
CA VAL A 105 -20.35 -4.92 -16.12
C VAL A 105 -19.77 -5.46 -14.81
N LEU A 106 -19.40 -6.75 -14.80
CA LEU A 106 -18.79 -7.38 -13.62
C LEU A 106 -17.41 -6.79 -13.33
N GLN A 107 -16.60 -6.55 -14.36
CA GLN A 107 -15.32 -5.85 -14.23
C GLN A 107 -15.48 -4.47 -13.59
N THR A 108 -16.47 -3.68 -14.03
CA THR A 108 -16.72 -2.35 -13.48
C THR A 108 -17.18 -2.43 -12.02
N ALA A 109 -18.08 -3.35 -11.70
CA ALA A 109 -18.55 -3.55 -10.32
C ALA A 109 -17.40 -4.00 -9.40
N MET A 110 -16.60 -4.97 -9.83
CA MET A 110 -15.42 -5.44 -9.09
C MET A 110 -14.35 -4.36 -8.99
N PHE A 111 -14.17 -3.52 -10.01
CA PHE A 111 -13.27 -2.38 -9.95
C PHE A 111 -13.69 -1.40 -8.85
N LEU A 112 -14.96 -0.98 -8.83
CA LEU A 112 -15.49 -0.05 -7.84
C LEU A 112 -15.38 -0.61 -6.42
N VAL A 113 -15.68 -1.88 -6.23
CA VAL A 113 -15.53 -2.56 -4.93
C VAL A 113 -14.06 -2.67 -4.54
N GLY A 114 -13.21 -3.13 -5.48
CA GLY A 114 -11.79 -3.36 -5.28
C GLY A 114 -11.02 -2.08 -4.94
N ILE A 115 -11.23 -0.98 -5.68
CA ILE A 115 -10.57 0.30 -5.40
C ILE A 115 -11.02 0.91 -4.07
N THR A 116 -12.30 0.74 -3.71
CA THR A 116 -12.83 1.23 -2.43
C THR A 116 -12.22 0.47 -1.26
N LEU A 117 -12.15 -0.86 -1.35
CA LEU A 117 -11.51 -1.71 -0.34
C LEU A 117 -10.01 -1.44 -0.25
N PHE A 118 -9.34 -1.33 -1.40
CA PHE A 118 -7.93 -0.97 -1.48
C PHE A 118 -7.65 0.35 -0.75
N ALA A 119 -8.40 1.41 -1.07
CA ALA A 119 -8.22 2.72 -0.45
C ALA A 119 -8.56 2.72 1.05
N ALA A 120 -9.61 2.01 1.46
CA ALA A 120 -10.00 1.88 2.86
C ALA A 120 -8.90 1.15 3.68
N GLY A 121 -8.38 0.04 3.16
CA GLY A 121 -7.29 -0.72 3.79
C GLY A 121 -5.97 0.05 3.81
N ALA A 122 -5.63 0.72 2.69
CA ALA A 122 -4.48 1.61 2.58
C ALA A 122 -4.52 2.72 3.63
N SER A 123 -5.64 3.45 3.69
CA SER A 123 -5.87 4.47 4.70
C SER A 123 -5.74 3.92 6.14
N MET A 124 -6.26 2.73 6.39
CA MET A 124 -6.25 2.14 7.73
C MET A 124 -4.84 1.79 8.20
N TYR A 125 -4.01 1.20 7.34
CA TYR A 125 -2.62 0.91 7.69
C TYR A 125 -1.82 2.22 7.86
N MET A 126 -2.01 3.21 6.99
CA MET A 126 -1.29 4.49 7.06
C MET A 126 -1.65 5.24 8.35
N THR A 127 -2.93 5.24 8.73
CA THR A 127 -3.42 5.90 9.95
C THR A 127 -2.87 5.24 11.23
N ALA A 128 -2.52 3.95 11.18
CA ALA A 128 -1.93 3.27 12.32
C ALA A 128 -0.57 3.86 12.74
N ALA A 129 0.09 4.64 11.86
CA ALA A 129 1.32 5.40 12.13
C ALA A 129 2.46 4.55 12.71
N LEU A 130 2.59 3.30 12.25
CA LEU A 130 3.60 2.34 12.69
C LEU A 130 4.78 2.21 11.71
N GLY A 131 4.94 3.16 10.80
CA GLY A 131 5.91 3.15 9.70
C GLY A 131 5.24 2.87 8.35
N ASN A 132 5.87 3.37 7.28
CA ASN A 132 5.39 3.25 5.91
C ASN A 132 6.08 2.08 5.21
N ALA A 133 5.40 1.41 4.27
CA ALA A 133 6.05 0.41 3.44
C ALA A 133 7.22 1.05 2.66
N PRO A 134 8.30 0.31 2.34
CA PRO A 134 9.45 0.86 1.62
C PRO A 134 9.04 1.61 0.34
N TYR A 135 8.11 1.03 -0.43
CA TYR A 135 7.51 1.67 -1.59
C TYR A 135 6.86 3.04 -1.30
N ASP A 136 6.11 3.13 -0.20
CA ASP A 136 5.40 4.36 0.20
C ASP A 136 6.31 5.39 0.86
N ALA A 137 7.49 4.97 1.33
CA ALA A 137 8.51 5.85 1.88
C ALA A 137 9.36 6.55 0.81
N ILE A 138 9.44 6.01 -0.43
CA ILE A 138 10.28 6.59 -1.51
C ILE A 138 9.86 8.02 -1.84
N ALA A 139 8.58 8.25 -2.14
CA ALA A 139 8.10 9.59 -2.51
C ALA A 139 8.34 10.65 -1.41
N PRO A 140 8.01 10.40 -0.12
CA PRO A 140 8.37 11.29 0.98
C PRO A 140 9.89 11.55 1.08
N ILE A 141 10.73 10.53 0.98
CA ILE A 141 12.19 10.68 1.07
C ILE A 141 12.73 11.59 -0.03
N ILE A 142 12.26 11.41 -1.26
CA ILE A 142 12.67 12.26 -2.39
C ILE A 142 12.20 13.70 -2.17
N VAL A 143 10.96 13.91 -1.71
CA VAL A 143 10.43 15.26 -1.41
C VAL A 143 11.27 15.96 -0.35
N ASP A 144 11.62 15.26 0.73
CA ASP A 144 12.44 15.80 1.82
C ASP A 144 13.83 16.26 1.33
N HIS A 145 14.38 15.59 0.31
CA HIS A 145 15.71 15.90 -0.24
C HIS A 145 15.69 16.86 -1.44
N THR A 146 14.59 16.93 -2.21
CA THR A 146 14.52 17.68 -3.48
C THR A 146 13.59 18.90 -3.43
N ARG A 147 12.77 19.06 -2.37
CA ARG A 147 11.72 20.09 -2.24
C ARG A 147 10.70 20.11 -3.39
N LEU A 148 10.66 19.06 -4.22
CA LEU A 148 9.68 18.92 -5.28
C LEU A 148 8.28 18.65 -4.70
N PRO A 149 7.19 18.98 -5.42
CA PRO A 149 5.85 18.69 -4.95
C PRO A 149 5.64 17.17 -4.84
N TYR A 150 5.10 16.70 -3.72
CA TYR A 150 4.82 15.27 -3.47
C TYR A 150 4.08 14.59 -4.62
N ARG A 151 3.08 15.29 -5.20
CA ARG A 151 2.29 14.78 -6.32
C ARG A 151 3.15 14.49 -7.55
N VAL A 152 4.14 15.31 -7.85
CA VAL A 152 5.03 15.13 -9.02
C VAL A 152 5.92 13.90 -8.81
N VAL A 153 6.53 13.80 -7.63
CA VAL A 153 7.40 12.67 -7.28
C VAL A 153 6.61 11.36 -7.28
N ARG A 154 5.41 11.35 -6.71
CA ARG A 154 4.56 10.15 -6.67
C ARG A 154 4.12 9.71 -8.06
N VAL A 155 3.69 10.65 -8.91
CA VAL A 155 3.31 10.34 -10.30
C VAL A 155 4.52 9.83 -11.09
N ALA A 156 5.71 10.43 -10.93
CA ALA A 156 6.92 9.95 -11.59
C ALA A 156 7.30 8.53 -11.15
N GLN A 157 7.22 8.24 -9.85
CA GLN A 157 7.41 6.89 -9.30
C GLN A 157 6.40 5.91 -9.89
N ASP A 158 5.11 6.24 -9.85
CA ASP A 158 4.05 5.38 -10.38
C ASP A 158 4.24 5.13 -11.88
N LEU A 159 4.60 6.15 -12.68
CA LEU A 159 4.91 6.00 -14.10
C LEU A 159 6.11 5.07 -14.37
N ALA A 160 7.16 5.15 -13.55
CA ALA A 160 8.31 4.25 -13.66
C ALA A 160 7.89 2.79 -13.43
N PHE A 161 7.06 2.53 -12.42
CA PHE A 161 6.52 1.19 -12.16
C PHE A 161 5.53 0.72 -13.22
N VAL A 162 4.69 1.60 -13.76
CA VAL A 162 3.85 1.27 -14.93
C VAL A 162 4.73 0.89 -16.12
N GLY A 163 5.82 1.62 -16.37
CA GLY A 163 6.78 1.28 -17.42
C GLY A 163 7.40 -0.10 -17.24
N LEU A 164 7.82 -0.44 -16.01
CA LEU A 164 8.30 -1.79 -15.67
C LEU A 164 7.19 -2.84 -15.86
N ALA A 165 5.98 -2.56 -15.40
CA ALA A 165 4.86 -3.47 -15.56
C ALA A 165 4.58 -3.74 -17.05
N LEU A 166 4.57 -2.72 -17.90
CA LEU A 166 4.40 -2.90 -19.35
C LEU A 166 5.55 -3.71 -19.97
N ALA A 167 6.80 -3.46 -19.56
CA ALA A 167 7.96 -4.19 -20.06
C ALA A 167 7.93 -5.69 -19.72
N PHE A 168 7.42 -6.03 -18.54
CA PHE A 168 7.33 -7.41 -18.05
C PHE A 168 5.93 -8.02 -18.20
N HIS A 169 5.07 -7.47 -19.06
CA HIS A 169 3.70 -7.95 -19.29
C HIS A 169 2.87 -8.10 -18.00
N GLY A 170 3.15 -7.24 -17.03
CA GLY A 170 2.39 -7.07 -15.81
C GLY A 170 0.97 -6.59 -16.09
N GLN A 171 0.10 -6.77 -15.10
CA GLN A 171 -1.33 -6.51 -15.25
C GLN A 171 -1.66 -5.02 -15.19
N VAL A 172 -1.37 -4.32 -16.30
CA VAL A 172 -1.68 -2.92 -16.49
C VAL A 172 -2.96 -2.79 -17.31
N GLY A 173 -3.93 -2.02 -16.78
CA GLY A 173 -5.19 -1.76 -17.47
C GLY A 173 -5.76 -0.38 -17.13
N VAL A 174 -6.99 -0.13 -17.58
CA VAL A 174 -7.72 1.11 -17.25
C VAL A 174 -7.83 1.30 -15.73
N GLY A 175 -7.97 0.20 -14.99
CA GLY A 175 -7.97 0.18 -13.54
C GLY A 175 -6.67 0.69 -12.93
N THR A 176 -5.50 0.42 -13.53
CA THR A 176 -4.20 0.92 -13.05
C THR A 176 -4.08 2.44 -13.18
N VAL A 177 -4.59 3.00 -14.28
CA VAL A 177 -4.64 4.46 -14.47
C VAL A 177 -5.60 5.06 -13.46
N MET A 178 -6.80 4.49 -13.33
CA MET A 178 -7.79 4.97 -12.37
C MET A 178 -7.27 4.86 -10.93
N THR A 179 -6.61 3.78 -10.52
CA THR A 179 -6.04 3.68 -9.18
C THR A 179 -4.94 4.72 -8.96
N ALA A 180 -4.07 4.99 -9.93
CA ALA A 180 -3.05 6.04 -9.80
C ALA A 180 -3.66 7.44 -9.55
N PHE A 181 -4.77 7.77 -10.20
CA PHE A 181 -5.43 9.09 -10.04
C PHE A 181 -6.38 9.16 -8.84
N PHE A 182 -7.17 8.11 -8.60
CA PHE A 182 -8.25 8.11 -7.61
C PHE A 182 -7.81 7.58 -6.24
N ALA A 183 -6.81 6.70 -6.16
CA ALA A 183 -6.42 6.11 -4.88
C ALA A 183 -5.98 7.17 -3.86
N GLY A 184 -5.22 8.19 -4.27
CA GLY A 184 -4.80 9.28 -3.38
C GLY A 184 -5.99 9.97 -2.69
N PRO A 185 -6.89 10.62 -3.45
CA PRO A 185 -8.07 11.27 -2.88
C PRO A 185 -8.99 10.34 -2.08
N LEU A 186 -9.15 9.08 -2.51
CA LEU A 186 -9.96 8.10 -1.77
C LEU A 186 -9.29 7.71 -0.44
N ILE A 187 -7.98 7.50 -0.42
CA ILE A 187 -7.21 7.23 0.80
C ILE A 187 -7.35 8.41 1.77
N ASP A 188 -7.23 9.65 1.29
CA ASP A 188 -7.41 10.84 2.11
C ASP A 188 -8.83 10.91 2.69
N PHE A 189 -9.85 10.63 1.86
CA PHE A 189 -11.24 10.60 2.30
C PHE A 189 -11.48 9.57 3.42
N PHE A 190 -11.01 8.33 3.25
CA PHE A 190 -11.13 7.28 4.27
C PHE A 190 -10.31 7.62 5.52
N THR A 191 -9.18 8.29 5.36
CA THR A 191 -8.32 8.70 6.46
C THR A 191 -9.04 9.71 7.35
N GLU A 192 -9.58 10.77 6.76
CA GLU A 192 -10.27 11.82 7.50
C GLU A 192 -11.61 11.36 8.09
N LYS A 193 -12.42 10.64 7.31
CA LYS A 193 -13.81 10.35 7.71
C LYS A 193 -14.00 9.08 8.52
N VAL A 194 -13.14 8.07 8.36
CA VAL A 194 -13.35 6.75 8.96
C VAL A 194 -12.23 6.46 9.95
N ASN A 195 -10.98 6.43 9.49
CA ASN A 195 -9.88 5.87 10.27
C ASN A 195 -9.40 6.79 11.39
N LYS A 196 -9.31 8.12 11.18
CA LYS A 196 -9.01 9.07 12.26
C LYS A 196 -10.04 9.03 13.41
N PRO A 197 -11.36 9.06 13.17
CA PRO A 197 -12.34 8.91 14.25
C PRO A 197 -12.24 7.56 14.96
N LEU A 198 -12.06 6.46 14.22
CA LEU A 198 -11.92 5.11 14.77
C LEU A 198 -10.68 4.96 15.66
N MET A 199 -9.56 5.57 15.28
CA MET A 199 -8.29 5.48 16.00
C MET A 199 -8.04 6.68 16.93
N LYS A 200 -9.02 7.56 17.15
CA LYS A 200 -8.87 8.83 17.89
C LYS A 200 -8.21 8.65 19.26
N LYS A 201 -8.61 7.64 20.03
CA LYS A 201 -8.05 7.33 21.35
C LYS A 201 -6.57 6.90 21.27
N ASP A 202 -6.22 6.13 20.25
CA ASP A 202 -4.86 5.65 20.07
C ASP A 202 -3.96 6.78 19.55
N LEU A 203 -4.43 7.60 18.60
CA LEU A 203 -3.75 8.81 18.09
C LEU A 203 -3.46 9.82 19.20
N ALA A 204 -4.46 10.18 20.01
CA ALA A 204 -4.29 11.09 21.15
C ALA A 204 -3.25 10.58 22.17
N ALA A 205 -3.21 9.27 22.40
CA ALA A 205 -2.20 8.66 23.29
C ALA A 205 -0.77 8.78 22.74
N LEU A 206 -0.59 8.80 21.41
CA LEU A 206 0.73 9.00 20.79
C LEU A 206 1.17 10.45 20.80
N GLU A 207 0.26 11.39 20.58
CA GLU A 207 0.55 12.81 20.73
C GLU A 207 0.96 13.14 22.18
N ALA A 208 0.24 12.60 23.17
CA ALA A 208 0.58 12.74 24.58
C ALA A 208 1.93 12.10 24.94
N PHE A 209 2.24 10.93 24.36
CA PHE A 209 3.54 10.26 24.55
C PHE A 209 4.68 11.07 23.91
N GLN A 210 4.51 11.56 22.67
CA GLN A 210 5.51 12.38 22.00
C GLN A 210 5.74 13.72 22.71
N GLN A 211 4.69 14.33 23.26
CA GLN A 211 4.82 15.53 24.10
C GLN A 211 5.62 15.24 25.38
N ARG A 212 5.35 14.12 26.06
CA ARG A 212 6.13 13.70 27.24
C ARG A 212 7.60 13.47 26.92
N VAL A 213 7.91 12.78 25.82
CA VAL A 213 9.30 12.53 25.42
C VAL A 213 10.02 13.84 25.03
N LYS A 214 9.32 14.79 24.39
CA LYS A 214 9.87 16.11 24.09
C LYS A 214 10.16 16.92 25.35
N THR A 215 9.30 16.88 26.37
CA THR A 215 9.54 17.62 27.63
C THR A 215 10.62 17.00 28.51
N THR A 216 10.84 15.69 28.47
CA THR A 216 11.94 15.05 29.24
C THR A 216 13.32 15.30 28.61
N ARG A 217 13.39 15.73 27.33
CA ARG A 217 14.65 16.02 26.62
C ARG A 217 15.26 17.41 26.91
N TRP A 218 14.64 18.23 27.76
CA TRP A 218 15.11 19.59 28.12
C TRP A 218 15.55 19.74 29.58
N HIS A 219 15.83 18.64 30.27
CA HIS A 219 16.34 18.65 31.64
C HIS A 219 17.61 17.81 31.77
N PHE A 220 18.66 18.16 31.02
CA PHE A 220 20.06 17.90 31.35
C PHE A 220 20.93 18.98 30.72
#